data_AF-A0A9N9I288-F1
#
_entry.id   AF-A0A9N9I288-F1
#
_cell.length_a   1.000
_cell.length_b   1.000
_cell.length_c   1.000
_cell.angle_alpha   90.00
_cell.angle_beta   90.00
_cell.angle_gamma   90.00
#
_symmetry.space_group_name_H-M   'P 1'
#
loop_
_entity.id
_entity.type
_entity.pdbx_description
1 polymer ?
#
loop_
_entity_poly.entity_id
_entity_poly.type
_entity_poly.pdbx_seq_one_letter_code
_entity_poly.pdbx_strand_id
1 'polypeptide(L)'
;LQVFYEKVTMTMQSEDDSMMRVHVLKSLEHDTGLAQLLPYFVQFICEKAHSMLKMTDSLINNTSLYLEPHLHHLMPAILTCVVRRKIGVDPDNSHWEIRELAAHILAKICDRYGASYNTLQPRITRVLLSAFTDSSKSLSTHYGCIVAMGALGREVIRSILVPNLKTYAEILSLNNVSDVKAMRCYNAIVDILPKLKETIDPTTVNVQVHDEDLRKRLVDKIGEYFADGVMNKIGDEQVIMAIINFMKTIPSITLLVVLLFVSILNKVEATTPTTLLCLVNKERIRARVRPLALDVRLIKSAQLHTNYMARAGNLTHDDKDGSLGKRIDNVGFDWRAAGENIAYGFYSEDEVGVMKAWVSFVPVAL
;
A
#
# COMPACT_ATOMS: atom_id res chain seq x y z
N LEU A 1 -35.76 -1.64 -3.24
CA LEU A 1 -34.30 -1.56 -2.98
C LEU A 1 -33.63 -2.92 -3.13
N GLN A 2 -34.10 -4.00 -2.47
CA GLN A 2 -33.50 -5.34 -2.61
C GLN A 2 -33.53 -5.88 -4.06
N VAL A 3 -34.67 -5.80 -4.75
CA VAL A 3 -34.79 -6.22 -6.17
C VAL A 3 -33.83 -5.46 -7.09
N PHE A 4 -33.58 -4.18 -6.78
CA PHE A 4 -32.61 -3.38 -7.53
C PHE A 4 -31.18 -3.87 -7.31
N TYR A 5 -30.80 -4.13 -6.05
CA TYR A 5 -29.50 -4.70 -5.69
C TYR A 5 -29.25 -6.06 -6.36
N GLU A 6 -30.24 -6.97 -6.32
CA GLU A 6 -30.15 -8.28 -6.96
C GLU A 6 -29.98 -8.16 -8.47
N LYS A 7 -30.78 -7.30 -9.13
CA LYS A 7 -30.67 -7.07 -10.57
C LYS A 7 -29.29 -6.51 -10.96
N VAL A 8 -28.78 -5.52 -10.22
CA VAL A 8 -27.45 -4.94 -10.45
C VAL A 8 -26.36 -5.98 -10.29
N THR A 9 -26.37 -6.75 -9.19
CA THR A 9 -25.33 -7.75 -8.90
C THR A 9 -25.36 -8.92 -9.88
N MET A 10 -26.53 -9.35 -10.34
CA MET A 10 -26.65 -10.39 -11.38
C MET A 10 -26.13 -9.90 -12.74
N THR A 11 -26.52 -8.70 -13.17
CA THR A 11 -26.05 -8.13 -14.45
C THR A 11 -24.54 -7.89 -14.45
N MET A 12 -23.95 -7.50 -13.32
CA MET A 12 -22.50 -7.33 -13.20
C MET A 12 -21.74 -8.66 -13.23
N GLN A 13 -22.36 -9.78 -12.84
CA GLN A 13 -21.76 -11.12 -12.88
C GLN A 13 -21.93 -11.83 -14.23
N SER A 14 -22.98 -11.51 -14.99
CA SER A 14 -23.18 -12.09 -16.32
C SER A 14 -22.16 -11.56 -17.33
N GLU A 15 -21.50 -12.47 -18.05
CA GLU A 15 -20.53 -12.12 -19.11
C GLU A 15 -21.23 -11.71 -20.42
N ASP A 16 -22.47 -12.17 -20.64
CA ASP A 16 -23.17 -12.10 -21.93
C ASP A 16 -23.70 -10.71 -22.35
N ASP A 17 -23.95 -9.79 -21.42
CA ASP A 17 -24.63 -8.52 -21.75
C ASP A 17 -23.77 -7.27 -21.43
N SER A 18 -22.89 -6.92 -22.37
CA SER A 18 -22.00 -5.76 -22.23
C SER A 18 -22.74 -4.41 -22.20
N MET A 19 -23.87 -4.30 -22.88
CA MET A 19 -24.66 -3.07 -22.96
C MET A 19 -25.41 -2.83 -21.66
N MET A 20 -26.05 -3.85 -21.09
CA MET A 20 -26.73 -3.72 -19.80
C MET A 20 -25.77 -3.37 -18.67
N ARG A 21 -24.53 -3.91 -18.68
CA ARG A 21 -23.49 -3.51 -17.71
C ARG A 21 -23.19 -2.02 -17.77
N VAL A 22 -23.04 -1.45 -18.97
CA VAL A 22 -22.78 0.00 -19.11
C VAL A 22 -23.96 0.83 -18.59
N HIS A 23 -25.20 0.41 -18.85
CA HIS A 23 -26.38 1.09 -18.31
C HIS A 23 -26.45 1.03 -16.78
N VAL A 24 -26.16 -0.13 -16.20
CA VAL A 24 -26.09 -0.30 -14.74
C VAL A 24 -25.01 0.60 -14.14
N LEU A 25 -23.81 0.64 -14.72
CA LEU A 25 -22.72 1.51 -14.25
C LEU A 25 -23.09 2.99 -14.28
N LYS A 26 -23.70 3.47 -15.38
CA LYS A 26 -24.18 4.86 -15.48
C LYS A 26 -25.28 5.17 -14.47
N SER A 27 -26.16 4.20 -14.19
CA SER A 27 -27.19 4.33 -13.17
C SER A 27 -26.57 4.51 -11.78
N LEU A 28 -25.57 3.69 -11.43
CA LEU A 28 -24.86 3.77 -10.15
C LEU A 28 -24.12 5.11 -9.94
N GLU A 29 -23.66 5.72 -11.02
CA GLU A 29 -22.95 7.01 -10.99
C GLU A 29 -23.85 8.21 -10.67
N HIS A 30 -25.13 8.17 -11.08
CA HIS A 30 -26.03 9.33 -10.99
C HIS A 30 -27.19 9.15 -9.99
N ASP A 31 -27.48 7.93 -9.56
CA ASP A 31 -28.60 7.65 -8.67
C ASP A 31 -28.32 8.15 -7.24
N THR A 32 -29.25 8.95 -6.73
CA THR A 32 -29.19 9.62 -5.42
C THR A 32 -29.76 8.75 -4.29
N GLY A 33 -30.54 7.72 -4.62
CA GLY A 33 -31.23 6.84 -3.67
C GLY A 33 -30.39 5.66 -3.13
N LEU A 34 -29.11 5.57 -3.52
CA LEU A 34 -28.28 4.38 -3.26
C LEU A 34 -27.61 4.35 -1.88
N ALA A 35 -27.74 5.39 -1.07
CA ALA A 35 -27.05 5.52 0.22
C ALA A 35 -27.30 4.31 1.16
N GLN A 36 -28.53 3.76 1.18
CA GLN A 36 -28.86 2.59 2.01
C GLN A 36 -28.24 1.28 1.49
N LEU A 37 -27.95 1.19 0.19
CA LEU A 37 -27.38 0.01 -0.44
C LEU A 37 -25.84 0.04 -0.48
N LEU A 38 -25.24 1.19 -0.19
CA LEU A 38 -23.79 1.40 -0.28
C LEU A 38 -22.97 0.38 0.53
N PRO A 39 -23.30 0.04 1.79
CA PRO A 39 -22.52 -0.95 2.55
C PRO A 39 -22.53 -2.33 1.89
N TYR A 40 -23.66 -2.73 1.30
CA TYR A 40 -23.80 -4.02 0.62
C TYR A 40 -23.02 -4.05 -0.69
N PHE A 41 -23.04 -2.94 -1.45
CA PHE A 41 -22.21 -2.81 -2.66
C PHE A 41 -20.71 -2.84 -2.33
N VAL A 42 -20.28 -2.16 -1.26
CA VAL A 42 -18.89 -2.21 -0.79
C VAL A 42 -18.49 -3.64 -0.43
N GLN A 43 -19.32 -4.36 0.34
CA GLN A 43 -19.05 -5.75 0.68
C GLN A 43 -18.93 -6.63 -0.57
N PHE A 44 -19.88 -6.51 -1.50
CA PHE A 44 -19.87 -7.26 -2.76
C PHE A 44 -18.61 -6.97 -3.61
N ILE A 45 -18.19 -5.70 -3.67
CA ILE A 45 -16.95 -5.30 -4.34
C ILE A 45 -15.75 -5.93 -3.64
N CYS A 46 -15.68 -5.92 -2.32
CA CYS A 46 -14.56 -6.51 -1.58
C CYS A 46 -14.44 -8.03 -1.82
N GLU A 47 -15.57 -8.74 -1.94
CA GLU A 47 -15.58 -10.17 -2.26
C GLU A 47 -15.13 -10.45 -3.70
N LYS A 48 -15.50 -9.59 -4.67
CA LYS A 48 -15.25 -9.77 -6.11
C LYS A 48 -14.37 -8.65 -6.71
N ALA A 49 -13.35 -8.22 -5.98
CA ALA A 49 -12.59 -7.00 -6.26
C ALA A 49 -12.10 -6.88 -7.72
N HIS A 50 -11.59 -7.97 -8.30
CA HIS A 50 -10.99 -7.97 -9.64
C HIS A 50 -12.01 -7.69 -10.77
N SER A 51 -13.24 -8.20 -10.67
CA SER A 51 -14.27 -8.04 -11.71
C SER A 51 -15.16 -6.80 -11.48
N MET A 52 -15.14 -6.23 -10.27
CA MET A 52 -16.00 -5.13 -9.86
C MET A 52 -15.28 -3.76 -9.79
N LEU A 53 -14.06 -3.64 -10.34
CA LEU A 53 -13.34 -2.36 -10.39
C LEU A 53 -14.13 -1.28 -11.16
N LYS A 54 -14.79 -1.63 -12.27
CA LYS A 54 -15.62 -0.68 -13.03
C LYS A 54 -16.80 -0.16 -12.20
N MET A 55 -17.40 -1.04 -11.39
CA MET A 55 -18.46 -0.67 -10.46
C MET A 55 -17.93 0.25 -9.36
N THR A 56 -16.72 -0.02 -8.87
CA THR A 56 -16.03 0.83 -7.89
C THR A 56 -15.81 2.24 -8.44
N ASP A 57 -15.37 2.36 -9.70
CA ASP A 57 -15.17 3.65 -10.36
C ASP A 57 -16.47 4.46 -10.46
N SER A 58 -17.58 3.82 -10.88
CA SER A 58 -18.90 4.47 -10.94
C SER A 58 -19.40 4.94 -9.57
N LEU A 59 -19.20 4.16 -8.51
CA LEU A 59 -19.59 4.55 -7.16
C LEU A 59 -18.74 5.71 -6.61
N ILE A 60 -17.45 5.76 -6.95
CA ILE A 60 -16.56 6.86 -6.54
C ILE A 60 -16.93 8.16 -7.26
N ASN A 61 -17.34 8.10 -8.53
CA ASN A 61 -17.73 9.29 -9.28
C ASN A 61 -19.02 9.94 -8.73
N ASN A 62 -19.92 9.14 -8.15
CA ASN A 62 -21.19 9.62 -7.62
C ASN A 62 -20.99 10.61 -6.46
N THR A 63 -21.33 11.88 -6.70
CA THR A 63 -21.18 12.98 -5.72
C THR A 63 -22.22 12.94 -4.61
N SER A 64 -23.30 12.18 -4.78
CA SER A 64 -24.40 12.08 -3.80
C SER A 64 -24.13 11.03 -2.73
N LEU A 65 -23.09 10.20 -2.88
CA LEU A 65 -22.75 9.12 -1.96
C LEU A 65 -21.65 9.52 -1.00
N TYR A 66 -21.90 9.29 0.30
CA TYR A 66 -20.90 9.50 1.34
C TYR A 66 -20.02 8.24 1.48
N LEU A 67 -19.01 8.13 0.60
CA LEU A 67 -18.14 6.96 0.51
C LEU A 67 -17.02 6.93 1.57
N GLU A 68 -16.71 8.07 2.20
CA GLU A 68 -15.59 8.22 3.15
C GLU A 68 -15.54 7.14 4.24
N PRO A 69 -16.65 6.78 4.92
CA PRO A 69 -16.63 5.76 5.97
C PRO A 69 -16.28 4.37 5.45
N HIS A 70 -16.41 4.11 4.16
CA HIS A 70 -16.20 2.80 3.55
C HIS A 70 -14.84 2.68 2.83
N LEU A 71 -14.08 3.77 2.69
CA LEU A 71 -12.79 3.77 1.99
C LEU A 71 -11.81 2.78 2.62
N HIS A 72 -11.73 2.69 3.94
CA HIS A 72 -10.81 1.76 4.61
C HIS A 72 -11.08 0.27 4.29
N HIS A 73 -12.30 -0.08 3.87
CA HIS A 73 -12.65 -1.42 3.40
C HIS A 73 -12.35 -1.61 1.89
N LEU A 74 -12.59 -0.58 1.07
CA LEU A 74 -12.34 -0.64 -0.38
C LEU A 74 -10.85 -0.60 -0.73
N MET A 75 -10.06 0.19 0.01
CA MET A 75 -8.64 0.40 -0.27
C MET A 75 -7.81 -0.90 -0.29
N PRO A 76 -7.93 -1.82 0.70
CA PRO A 76 -7.25 -3.12 0.64
C PRO A 76 -7.64 -3.95 -0.57
N ALA A 77 -8.92 -3.94 -0.96
CA ALA A 77 -9.41 -4.68 -2.13
C ALA A 77 -8.76 -4.16 -3.42
N ILE A 78 -8.72 -2.84 -3.60
CA ILE A 78 -8.11 -2.20 -4.78
C ILE A 78 -6.59 -2.38 -4.78
N LEU A 79 -5.92 -2.19 -3.64
CA LEU A 79 -4.46 -2.43 -3.51
C LEU A 79 -4.09 -3.88 -3.80
N THR A 80 -4.94 -4.84 -3.39
CA THR A 80 -4.76 -6.25 -3.74
C THR A 80 -4.82 -6.44 -5.26
N CYS A 81 -5.74 -5.78 -5.97
CA CYS A 81 -5.77 -5.84 -7.43
C CYS A 81 -4.52 -5.23 -8.09
N VAL A 82 -3.83 -4.28 -7.46
CA VAL A 82 -2.56 -3.74 -7.97
C VAL A 82 -1.38 -4.67 -7.71
N VAL A 83 -1.25 -5.21 -6.49
CA VAL A 83 -0.03 -5.88 -6.01
C VAL A 83 -0.09 -7.41 -6.09
N ARG A 84 -1.28 -8.01 -6.24
CA ARG A 84 -1.41 -9.49 -6.20
C ARG A 84 -0.63 -10.17 -7.31
N ARG A 85 0.03 -11.29 -6.99
CA ARG A 85 0.88 -12.06 -7.93
C ARG A 85 0.11 -12.61 -9.13
N LYS A 86 -1.10 -13.15 -8.93
CA LYS A 86 -1.97 -13.73 -9.97
C LYS A 86 -3.36 -13.11 -9.91
N ILE A 87 -3.86 -12.66 -11.05
CA ILE A 87 -5.17 -12.02 -11.21
C ILE A 87 -5.89 -12.71 -12.35
N GLY A 88 -7.10 -13.23 -12.10
CA GLY A 88 -7.92 -13.91 -13.10
C GLY A 88 -7.53 -15.37 -13.34
N VAL A 89 -8.21 -15.98 -14.32
CA VAL A 89 -8.06 -17.39 -14.71
C VAL A 89 -6.93 -17.56 -15.74
N ASP A 90 -6.64 -16.52 -16.54
CA ASP A 90 -5.61 -16.56 -17.59
C ASP A 90 -4.30 -15.88 -17.15
N PRO A 91 -3.19 -16.63 -17.03
CA PRO A 91 -1.92 -16.13 -16.52
C PRO A 91 -1.18 -15.11 -17.38
N ASP A 92 -1.51 -14.92 -18.67
CA ASP A 92 -0.59 -14.21 -19.58
C ASP A 92 -1.09 -12.93 -20.29
N ASN A 93 -2.40 -12.61 -20.40
CA ASN A 93 -2.80 -11.39 -21.15
C ASN A 93 -3.81 -10.41 -20.50
N SER A 94 -4.81 -10.84 -19.72
CA SER A 94 -5.89 -9.90 -19.33
C SER A 94 -5.66 -9.11 -18.04
N HIS A 95 -4.61 -9.42 -17.28
CA HIS A 95 -4.41 -8.83 -15.94
C HIS A 95 -3.75 -7.45 -15.95
N TRP A 96 -3.19 -7.00 -17.08
CA TRP A 96 -2.56 -5.68 -17.20
C TRP A 96 -3.58 -4.56 -17.08
N GLU A 97 -4.68 -4.63 -17.84
CA GLU A 97 -5.76 -3.63 -17.84
C GLU A 97 -6.42 -3.49 -16.47
N ILE A 98 -6.57 -4.60 -15.75
CA ILE A 98 -7.14 -4.62 -14.39
C ILE A 98 -6.22 -3.86 -13.42
N ARG A 99 -4.90 -4.04 -13.53
CA ARG A 99 -3.91 -3.33 -12.70
C ARG A 99 -3.89 -1.84 -13.03
N GLU A 100 -3.95 -1.48 -14.30
CA GLU A 100 -4.05 -0.08 -14.73
C GLU A 100 -5.33 0.56 -14.18
N LEU A 101 -6.48 -0.08 -14.33
CA LEU A 101 -7.75 0.45 -13.81
C LEU A 101 -7.70 0.61 -12.28
N ALA A 102 -7.17 -0.38 -11.56
CA ALA A 102 -7.00 -0.30 -10.11
C ALA A 102 -6.08 0.87 -9.70
N ALA A 103 -4.96 1.06 -10.40
CA ALA A 103 -4.03 2.18 -10.19
C ALA A 103 -4.71 3.54 -10.40
N HIS A 104 -5.51 3.70 -11.45
CA HIS A 104 -6.26 4.93 -11.70
C HIS A 104 -7.32 5.18 -10.62
N ILE A 105 -8.03 4.14 -10.16
CA ILE A 105 -9.00 4.27 -9.06
C ILE A 105 -8.30 4.72 -7.77
N LEU A 106 -7.13 4.14 -7.43
CA LEU A 106 -6.35 4.58 -6.25
C LEU A 106 -5.99 6.06 -6.33
N ALA A 107 -5.54 6.52 -7.51
CA ALA A 107 -5.21 7.93 -7.73
C ALA A 107 -6.44 8.82 -7.56
N LYS A 108 -7.58 8.47 -8.17
CA LYS A 108 -8.85 9.21 -8.00
C LYS A 108 -9.28 9.31 -6.53
N ILE A 109 -9.13 8.24 -5.75
CA ILE A 109 -9.46 8.27 -4.31
C ILE A 109 -8.50 9.22 -3.57
N CYS A 110 -7.21 9.20 -3.89
CA CYS A 110 -6.23 10.12 -3.29
C CYS A 110 -6.53 11.57 -3.63
N ASP A 111 -6.87 11.88 -4.88
CA ASP A 111 -7.17 13.25 -5.31
C ASP A 111 -8.46 13.78 -4.67
N ARG A 112 -9.48 12.92 -4.54
CA ARG A 112 -10.79 13.33 -4.00
C ARG A 112 -10.81 13.39 -2.47
N TYR A 113 -10.19 12.43 -1.79
CA TYR A 113 -10.32 12.25 -0.34
C TYR A 113 -9.01 12.49 0.42
N GLY A 114 -7.89 12.75 -0.26
CA GLY A 114 -6.59 12.93 0.37
C GLY A 114 -6.53 14.10 1.36
N ALA A 115 -7.29 15.16 1.12
CA ALA A 115 -7.39 16.31 2.04
C ALA A 115 -8.15 15.97 3.35
N SER A 116 -9.18 15.12 3.27
CA SER A 116 -9.96 14.67 4.42
C SER A 116 -9.25 13.54 5.19
N TYR A 117 -8.50 12.69 4.48
CA TYR A 117 -7.87 11.49 5.03
C TYR A 117 -6.35 11.47 4.77
N ASN A 118 -5.62 12.23 5.59
CA ASN A 118 -4.17 12.44 5.44
C ASN A 118 -3.32 11.16 5.56
N THR A 119 -3.85 10.08 6.14
CA THR A 119 -3.15 8.79 6.27
C THR A 119 -3.28 7.91 5.03
N LEU A 120 -4.15 8.27 4.09
CA LEU A 120 -4.43 7.50 2.88
C LEU A 120 -3.19 7.33 1.99
N GLN A 121 -2.65 8.45 1.56
CA GLN A 121 -1.54 8.51 0.63
C GLN A 121 -0.29 7.86 1.24
N PRO A 122 0.12 8.15 2.50
CA PRO A 122 1.22 7.44 3.16
C PRO A 122 1.06 5.91 3.18
N ARG A 123 -0.15 5.42 3.47
CA ARG A 123 -0.42 3.97 3.54
C ARG A 123 -0.30 3.31 2.17
N ILE A 124 -0.83 3.93 1.12
CA ILE A 124 -0.71 3.44 -0.26
C ILE A 124 0.75 3.44 -0.68
N THR A 125 1.46 4.56 -0.49
CA THR A 125 2.86 4.69 -0.88
C THR A 125 3.75 3.66 -0.18
N ARG A 126 3.48 3.34 1.09
CA ARG A 126 4.22 2.31 1.83
C ARG A 126 4.04 0.92 1.22
N VAL A 127 2.81 0.55 0.87
CA VAL A 127 2.51 -0.75 0.25
C VAL A 127 3.18 -0.84 -1.13
N LEU A 128 3.10 0.22 -1.94
CA LEU A 128 3.72 0.26 -3.26
C LEU A 128 5.25 0.20 -3.19
N LEU A 129 5.88 0.97 -2.29
CA LEU A 129 7.33 0.96 -2.10
C LEU A 129 7.80 -0.43 -1.65
N SER A 130 7.17 -1.01 -0.62
CA SER A 130 7.53 -2.33 -0.11
C SER A 130 7.42 -3.43 -1.19
N ALA A 131 6.38 -3.37 -2.03
CA ALA A 131 6.20 -4.32 -3.12
C ALA A 131 7.14 -4.09 -4.31
N PHE A 132 7.60 -2.85 -4.52
CA PHE A 132 8.52 -2.49 -5.60
C PHE A 132 9.98 -2.82 -5.29
N THR A 133 10.40 -2.68 -4.03
CA THR A 133 11.78 -2.98 -3.60
C THR A 133 12.03 -4.48 -3.37
N ASP A 134 10.98 -5.29 -3.26
CA ASP A 134 11.09 -6.72 -2.96
C ASP A 134 11.35 -7.53 -4.24
N SER A 135 12.60 -7.95 -4.43
CA SER A 135 13.04 -8.73 -5.59
C SER A 135 12.41 -10.13 -5.69
N SER A 136 11.71 -10.61 -4.66
CA SER A 136 10.98 -11.89 -4.69
C SER A 136 9.62 -11.81 -5.38
N LYS A 137 9.10 -10.60 -5.62
CA LYS A 137 7.79 -10.40 -6.25
C LYS A 137 7.86 -10.59 -7.76
N SER A 138 6.70 -10.89 -8.36
CA SER A 138 6.62 -11.07 -9.81
C SER A 138 6.74 -9.73 -10.54
N LEU A 139 7.28 -9.74 -11.76
CA LEU A 139 7.34 -8.55 -12.62
C LEU A 139 5.95 -7.92 -12.87
N SER A 140 4.88 -8.73 -12.91
CA SER A 140 3.50 -8.20 -12.99
C SER A 140 3.10 -7.38 -11.76
N THR A 141 3.64 -7.72 -10.58
CA THR A 141 3.44 -6.95 -9.34
C THR A 141 4.19 -5.63 -9.40
N HIS A 142 5.45 -5.66 -9.85
CA HIS A 142 6.25 -4.46 -10.03
C HIS A 142 5.61 -3.51 -11.05
N TYR A 143 5.12 -4.03 -12.17
CA TYR A 143 4.38 -3.26 -13.16
C TYR A 143 3.17 -2.54 -12.54
N GLY A 144 2.35 -3.25 -11.77
CA GLY A 144 1.22 -2.64 -11.07
C GLY A 144 1.66 -1.50 -10.14
N CYS A 145 2.78 -1.69 -9.43
CA CYS A 145 3.34 -0.65 -8.56
C CYS A 145 3.82 0.57 -9.34
N ILE A 146 4.52 0.36 -10.45
CA ILE A 146 5.02 1.42 -11.33
C ILE A 146 3.85 2.27 -11.86
N VAL A 147 2.81 1.62 -12.42
CA VAL A 147 1.63 2.32 -12.94
C VAL A 147 0.90 3.07 -11.83
N ALA A 148 0.74 2.47 -10.65
CA ALA A 148 0.13 3.13 -9.50
C ALA A 148 0.92 4.37 -9.03
N MET A 149 2.25 4.27 -8.92
CA MET A 149 3.10 5.42 -8.60
C MET A 149 2.98 6.53 -9.65
N GLY A 150 2.90 6.17 -10.94
CA GLY A 150 2.71 7.11 -12.03
C GLY A 150 1.32 7.76 -12.07
N ALA A 151 0.31 7.12 -11.49
CA ALA A 151 -1.05 7.64 -11.39
C ALA A 151 -1.22 8.56 -10.17
N LEU A 152 -0.56 8.26 -9.04
CA LEU A 152 -0.60 9.08 -7.81
C LEU A 152 0.05 10.46 -7.95
N GLY A 153 0.84 10.68 -9.00
CA GLY A 153 1.34 11.98 -9.39
C GLY A 153 2.83 12.20 -9.16
N ARG A 154 3.30 13.39 -9.57
CA ARG A 154 4.72 13.72 -9.68
C ARG A 154 5.50 13.57 -8.38
N GLU A 155 4.92 13.92 -7.24
CA GLU A 155 5.63 13.87 -5.95
C GLU A 155 5.99 12.44 -5.56
N VAL A 156 5.11 11.48 -5.85
CA VAL A 156 5.36 10.06 -5.60
C VAL A 156 6.44 9.52 -6.53
N ILE A 157 6.41 9.91 -7.81
CA ILE A 157 7.45 9.52 -8.78
C ILE A 157 8.82 10.05 -8.31
N ARG A 158 8.89 11.31 -7.85
CA ARG A 158 10.15 11.93 -7.40
C ARG A 158 10.69 11.33 -6.11
N SER A 159 9.83 11.11 -5.12
CA SER A 159 10.24 10.65 -3.79
C SER A 159 10.44 9.14 -3.69
N ILE A 160 9.71 8.34 -4.48
CA ILE A 160 9.70 6.88 -4.38
C ILE A 160 10.36 6.21 -5.58
N LEU A 161 9.96 6.56 -6.81
CA LEU A 161 10.45 5.87 -8.01
C LEU A 161 11.91 6.21 -8.27
N VAL A 162 12.24 7.50 -8.44
CA VAL A 162 13.59 7.96 -8.85
C VAL A 162 14.73 7.42 -7.96
N PRO A 163 14.63 7.46 -6.61
CA PRO A 163 15.73 6.98 -5.76
C PRO A 163 15.99 5.47 -5.87
N ASN A 164 14.97 4.69 -6.24
CA ASN A 164 15.04 3.22 -6.29
C ASN A 164 15.30 2.68 -7.72
N LEU A 165 15.38 3.54 -8.74
CA LEU A 165 15.57 3.12 -10.13
C LEU A 165 16.90 2.38 -10.36
N LYS A 166 17.98 2.78 -9.67
CA LYS A 166 19.29 2.14 -9.80
C LYS A 166 19.24 0.68 -9.35
N THR A 167 18.69 0.42 -8.16
CA THR A 167 18.50 -0.93 -7.63
C THR A 167 17.53 -1.73 -8.50
N TYR A 168 16.50 -1.09 -9.03
CA TYR A 168 15.55 -1.76 -9.93
C TYR A 168 16.16 -2.14 -11.29
N ALA A 169 17.10 -1.35 -11.80
CA ALA A 169 17.83 -1.67 -13.03
C ALA A 169 18.62 -2.98 -12.88
N GLU A 170 19.22 -3.21 -11.71
CA GLU A 170 19.90 -4.47 -11.40
C GLU A 170 18.91 -5.65 -11.43
N ILE A 171 17.74 -5.50 -10.82
CA ILE A 171 16.67 -6.51 -10.85
C ILE A 171 16.21 -6.80 -12.29
N LEU A 172 16.07 -5.77 -13.13
CA LEU A 172 15.69 -5.96 -14.53
C LEU A 172 16.80 -6.62 -15.35
N SER A 173 18.08 -6.30 -15.10
CA SER A 173 19.22 -6.91 -15.80
C SER A 173 19.37 -8.40 -15.50
N LEU A 174 18.99 -8.84 -14.30
CA LEU A 174 18.98 -10.25 -13.88
C LEU A 174 17.87 -11.07 -14.55
N ASN A 175 16.79 -10.42 -14.98
CA ASN A 175 15.72 -11.06 -15.73
C ASN A 175 16.01 -10.86 -17.23
N ASN A 176 16.25 -11.95 -17.97
CA ASN A 176 16.63 -11.87 -19.39
C ASN A 176 15.81 -10.83 -20.18
N VAL A 177 16.51 -10.02 -20.99
CA VAL A 177 15.97 -8.92 -21.81
C VAL A 177 14.84 -9.35 -22.76
N SER A 178 14.71 -10.66 -23.03
CA SER A 178 13.65 -11.27 -23.83
C SER A 178 12.31 -11.48 -23.09
N ASP A 179 12.23 -11.22 -21.78
CA ASP A 179 10.97 -11.31 -21.06
C ASP A 179 10.05 -10.11 -21.39
N VAL A 180 8.92 -10.40 -22.04
CA VAL A 180 7.86 -9.44 -22.37
C VAL A 180 7.42 -8.64 -21.13
N LYS A 181 7.47 -9.25 -19.93
CA LYS A 181 7.08 -8.63 -18.66
C LYS A 181 8.11 -7.58 -18.20
N ALA A 182 9.40 -7.86 -18.38
CA ALA A 182 10.47 -6.92 -18.07
C ALA A 182 10.41 -5.69 -19.01
N MET A 183 10.20 -5.93 -20.31
CA MET A 183 10.04 -4.87 -21.31
C MET A 183 8.83 -3.97 -21.00
N ARG A 184 7.70 -4.54 -20.58
CA ARG A 184 6.52 -3.76 -20.14
C ARG A 184 6.83 -2.88 -18.93
N CYS A 185 7.56 -3.39 -17.93
CA CYS A 185 7.97 -2.59 -16.77
C CYS A 185 8.90 -1.44 -17.18
N TYR A 186 9.86 -1.72 -18.06
CA TYR A 186 10.76 -0.69 -18.58
C TYR A 186 10.00 0.41 -19.32
N ASN A 187 9.12 0.05 -20.26
CA ASN A 187 8.31 1.02 -20.99
C ASN A 187 7.42 1.83 -20.04
N ALA A 188 6.78 1.19 -19.05
CA ALA A 188 5.96 1.90 -18.07
C ALA A 188 6.76 2.96 -17.28
N ILE A 189 8.00 2.66 -16.87
CA ILE A 189 8.86 3.64 -16.21
C ILE A 189 9.18 4.80 -17.16
N VAL A 190 9.61 4.49 -18.38
CA VAL A 190 9.95 5.51 -19.40
C VAL A 190 8.75 6.39 -19.73
N ASP A 191 7.53 5.86 -19.75
CA ASP A 191 6.30 6.62 -20.03
C ASP A 191 5.87 7.51 -18.84
N ILE A 192 6.26 7.15 -17.62
CA ILE A 192 5.92 7.90 -16.39
C ILE A 192 6.93 9.02 -16.12
N LEU A 193 8.21 8.84 -16.45
CA LEU A 193 9.26 9.83 -16.20
C LEU A 193 8.97 11.23 -16.82
N PRO A 194 8.36 11.37 -18.01
CA PRO A 194 7.95 12.66 -18.54
C PRO A 194 6.94 13.42 -17.67
N LYS A 195 6.18 12.74 -16.79
CA LYS A 195 5.28 13.40 -15.83
C LYS A 195 6.03 14.19 -14.76
N LEU A 196 7.36 14.05 -14.69
CA LEU A 196 8.22 14.82 -13.79
C LEU A 196 8.47 16.25 -14.22
N LYS A 197 8.12 16.63 -15.47
CA LYS A 197 8.25 18.01 -15.95
C LYS A 197 7.56 18.94 -14.95
N GLU A 198 8.36 19.76 -14.28
CA GLU A 198 7.85 20.89 -13.53
C GLU A 198 7.36 21.92 -14.55
N THR A 199 6.19 22.51 -14.30
CA THR A 199 5.90 23.86 -14.83
C THR A 199 6.87 24.82 -14.15
N ILE A 200 8.13 24.84 -14.56
CA ILE A 200 9.11 25.82 -14.13
C ILE A 200 8.86 27.08 -14.94
N ASP A 201 8.66 28.21 -14.26
CA ASP A 201 8.62 29.52 -14.89
C ASP A 201 9.87 29.72 -15.77
N PRO A 202 9.73 30.27 -16.99
CA PRO A 202 10.81 30.35 -17.99
C PRO A 202 11.98 31.27 -17.62
N THR A 203 12.10 31.72 -16.37
CA THR A 203 13.08 32.74 -15.93
C THR A 203 14.35 32.18 -15.28
N THR A 204 14.44 30.89 -14.95
CA THR A 204 15.54 30.35 -14.11
C THR A 204 16.54 29.38 -14.74
N VAL A 205 16.55 29.12 -16.05
CA VAL A 205 17.60 28.26 -16.64
C VAL A 205 18.19 28.88 -17.90
N ASN A 206 19.16 29.77 -17.68
CA ASN A 206 20.14 30.15 -18.69
C ASN A 206 21.52 29.62 -18.24
N VAL A 207 21.61 28.31 -18.08
CA VAL A 207 22.89 27.62 -17.85
C VAL A 207 23.05 26.64 -19.00
N GLN A 208 23.94 26.95 -19.94
CA GLN A 208 24.42 26.00 -20.94
C GLN A 208 25.18 24.90 -20.19
N VAL A 209 24.51 23.79 -19.89
CA VAL A 209 25.16 22.60 -19.33
C VAL A 209 25.59 21.73 -20.50
N HIS A 210 26.86 21.33 -20.54
CA HIS A 210 27.35 20.40 -21.56
C HIS A 210 26.69 19.02 -21.42
N ASP A 211 26.29 18.46 -22.57
CA ASP A 211 25.52 17.21 -22.70
C ASP A 211 26.21 15.99 -22.04
N GLU A 212 27.55 15.95 -22.08
CA GLU A 212 28.38 14.94 -21.38
C GLU A 212 28.27 15.01 -19.85
N ASP A 213 28.21 16.21 -19.27
CA ASP A 213 28.05 16.38 -17.81
C ASP A 213 26.62 16.05 -17.36
N LEU A 214 25.61 16.38 -18.19
CA LEU A 214 24.22 15.99 -17.98
C LEU A 214 24.06 14.48 -17.97
N ARG A 215 24.63 13.78 -18.96
CA ARG A 215 24.59 12.32 -19.04
C ARG A 215 25.23 11.70 -17.80
N LYS A 216 26.42 12.16 -17.41
CA LYS A 216 27.12 11.63 -16.23
C LYS A 216 26.31 11.78 -14.94
N ARG A 217 25.68 12.94 -14.74
CA ARG A 217 24.81 13.21 -13.59
C ARG A 217 23.52 12.39 -13.61
N LEU A 218 22.97 12.13 -14.80
CA LEU A 218 21.80 11.28 -14.96
C LEU A 218 22.13 9.81 -14.65
N VAL A 219 23.23 9.29 -15.20
CA VAL A 219 23.71 7.92 -14.95
C VAL A 219 23.98 7.68 -13.47
N ASP A 220 24.58 8.64 -12.76
CA ASP A 220 24.79 8.53 -11.30
C ASP A 220 23.48 8.36 -10.53
N LYS A 221 22.40 8.98 -11.01
CA LYS A 221 21.08 8.98 -10.34
C LYS A 221 20.20 7.79 -10.68
N ILE A 222 20.01 7.49 -11.95
CA ILE A 222 19.04 6.48 -12.41
C ILE A 222 19.70 5.21 -12.96
N GLY A 223 21.02 5.18 -13.05
CA GLY A 223 21.79 4.08 -13.66
C GLY A 223 21.83 4.17 -15.18
N GLU A 224 22.83 3.52 -15.77
CA GLU A 224 23.10 3.54 -17.22
C GLU A 224 21.90 3.00 -18.03
N TYR A 225 21.28 1.93 -17.54
CA TYR A 225 20.15 1.26 -18.19
C TYR A 225 18.94 2.18 -18.44
N PHE A 226 18.59 3.04 -17.47
CA PHE A 226 17.49 3.99 -17.63
C PHE A 226 17.95 5.32 -18.22
N ALA A 227 19.21 5.74 -17.99
CA ALA A 227 19.77 6.96 -18.56
C ALA A 227 19.74 6.92 -20.09
N ASP A 228 20.15 5.80 -20.71
CA ASP A 228 20.10 5.68 -22.17
C ASP A 228 18.65 5.70 -22.69
N GLY A 229 17.69 5.15 -21.93
CA GLY A 229 16.27 5.22 -22.25
C GLY A 229 15.72 6.65 -22.23
N VAL A 230 16.06 7.42 -21.21
CA VAL A 230 15.64 8.82 -21.06
C VAL A 230 16.28 9.69 -22.13
N MET A 231 17.58 9.54 -22.40
CA MET A 231 18.29 10.30 -23.43
C MET A 231 17.79 9.99 -24.84
N ASN A 232 17.57 8.71 -25.17
CA ASN A 232 17.19 8.30 -26.53
C ASN A 232 15.69 8.42 -26.84
N LYS A 233 14.79 8.15 -25.88
CA LYS A 233 13.33 8.17 -26.11
C LYS A 233 12.67 9.48 -25.72
N ILE A 234 13.13 10.16 -24.67
CA ILE A 234 12.44 11.35 -24.14
C ILE A 234 13.09 12.62 -24.70
N GLY A 235 14.42 12.69 -24.68
CA GLY A 235 15.20 13.81 -25.27
C GLY A 235 14.87 15.19 -24.70
N ASP A 236 14.17 15.27 -23.56
CA ASP A 236 13.70 16.53 -22.98
C ASP A 236 14.59 16.94 -21.81
N GLU A 237 15.36 18.00 -22.02
CA GLU A 237 16.24 18.61 -21.01
C GLU A 237 15.50 18.96 -19.71
N GLN A 238 14.21 19.30 -19.77
CA GLN A 238 13.42 19.65 -18.59
C GLN A 238 13.16 18.44 -17.69
N VAL A 239 12.95 17.25 -18.26
CA VAL A 239 12.79 16.00 -17.50
C VAL A 239 14.10 15.62 -16.85
N ILE A 240 15.20 15.72 -17.60
CA ILE A 240 16.55 15.45 -17.12
C ILE A 240 16.89 16.38 -15.96
N MET A 241 16.61 17.68 -16.11
CA MET A 241 16.82 18.67 -15.05
C MET A 241 15.90 18.45 -13.85
N ALA A 242 14.65 18.03 -14.05
CA ALA A 242 13.73 17.69 -12.95
C ALA A 242 14.23 16.51 -12.11
N ILE A 243 14.80 15.49 -12.76
CA ILE A 243 15.43 14.32 -12.10
C ILE A 243 16.70 14.76 -11.35
N ILE A 244 17.53 15.60 -11.97
CA ILE A 244 18.82 16.03 -11.43
C ILE A 244 18.68 17.04 -10.28
N ASN A 245 17.77 18.01 -10.37
CA ASN A 245 17.70 19.16 -9.46
C ASN A 245 17.00 18.87 -8.12
N PHE A 246 16.36 17.70 -7.97
CA PHE A 246 15.59 17.35 -6.77
C PHE A 246 16.38 17.40 -5.45
N MET A 247 17.70 17.16 -5.45
CA MET A 247 18.49 17.27 -4.20
C MET A 247 19.03 18.68 -3.90
N LYS A 248 18.91 19.65 -4.82
CA LYS A 248 19.37 21.03 -4.56
C LYS A 248 18.29 21.92 -3.94
N THR A 249 17.01 21.57 -4.08
CA THR A 249 15.85 22.35 -3.61
C THR A 249 15.21 21.84 -2.31
N ILE A 250 15.76 20.81 -1.68
CA ILE A 250 15.30 20.33 -0.38
C ILE A 250 16.19 20.99 0.68
N PRO A 251 15.75 22.09 1.35
CA PRO A 251 16.51 22.63 2.47
C PRO A 251 16.74 21.50 3.47
N SER A 252 17.93 21.42 4.06
CA SER A 252 18.40 20.27 4.86
C SER A 252 17.43 19.79 5.95
N ILE A 253 16.48 20.65 6.34
CA ILE A 253 15.35 20.37 7.24
C ILE A 253 14.35 19.37 6.61
N THR A 254 14.03 19.49 5.33
CA THR A 254 13.06 18.61 4.65
C THR A 254 13.69 17.25 4.31
N LEU A 255 15.01 17.17 4.08
CA LEU A 255 15.73 15.89 3.98
C LEU A 255 15.76 15.17 5.33
N LEU A 256 15.92 15.91 6.43
CA LEU A 256 15.80 15.36 7.78
C LEU A 256 14.35 14.91 8.07
N VAL A 257 13.35 15.68 7.63
CA VAL A 257 11.93 15.29 7.75
C VAL A 257 11.60 14.09 6.89
N VAL A 258 12.12 13.96 5.67
CA VAL A 258 11.93 12.80 4.78
C VAL A 258 12.71 11.59 5.29
N LEU A 259 13.93 11.75 5.81
CA LEU A 259 14.68 10.66 6.46
C LEU A 259 14.04 10.24 7.79
N LEU A 260 13.47 11.18 8.56
CA LEU A 260 12.59 10.90 9.69
C LEU A 260 11.30 10.24 9.20
N PHE A 261 10.70 10.65 8.09
CA PHE A 261 9.49 10.07 7.51
C PHE A 261 9.74 8.64 7.03
N VAL A 262 10.87 8.37 6.38
CA VAL A 262 11.34 7.03 5.97
C VAL A 262 11.68 6.17 7.18
N SER A 263 12.29 6.76 8.22
CA SER A 263 12.56 6.06 9.50
C SER A 263 11.28 5.79 10.31
N ILE A 264 10.27 6.66 10.20
CA ILE A 264 8.92 6.48 10.76
C ILE A 264 8.13 5.47 9.92
N LEU A 265 8.31 5.43 8.59
CA LEU A 265 7.70 4.44 7.69
C LEU A 265 8.27 3.02 7.89
N ASN A 266 9.51 2.90 8.37
CA ASN A 266 10.14 1.63 8.76
C ASN A 266 9.88 1.21 10.21
N LYS A 267 9.23 2.07 11.02
CA LYS A 267 8.60 1.59 12.24
C LYS A 267 7.32 0.89 11.83
N VAL A 268 7.38 -0.44 11.81
CA VAL A 268 6.20 -1.23 12.13
C VAL A 268 5.74 -0.71 13.49
N GLU A 269 4.71 0.13 13.52
CA GLU A 269 3.93 0.31 14.73
C GLU A 269 3.26 -1.03 14.97
N ALA A 270 3.95 -1.87 15.75
CA ALA A 270 3.29 -2.91 16.48
C ALA A 270 2.22 -2.20 17.32
N THR A 271 0.97 -2.64 17.15
CA THR A 271 -0.14 -2.51 18.08
C THR A 271 0.19 -1.68 19.31
N THR A 272 -0.39 -0.49 19.44
CA THR A 272 -0.06 0.37 20.59
C THR A 272 -0.41 -0.37 21.88
N PRO A 273 0.58 -0.68 22.77
CA PRO A 273 0.31 -1.47 23.98
C PRO A 273 -0.80 -0.87 24.84
N THR A 274 -0.98 0.45 24.77
CA THR A 274 -2.05 1.21 25.42
C THR A 274 -3.44 0.85 24.91
N THR A 275 -3.63 0.73 23.59
CA THR A 275 -4.93 0.39 22.98
C THR A 275 -5.31 -1.04 23.33
N LEU A 276 -4.37 -1.97 23.21
CA LEU A 276 -4.59 -3.37 23.58
C LEU A 276 -4.88 -3.52 25.07
N LEU A 277 -4.16 -2.80 25.95
CA LEU A 277 -4.43 -2.79 27.39
C LEU A 277 -5.85 -2.29 27.68
N CYS A 278 -6.32 -1.23 27.00
CA CYS A 278 -7.67 -0.70 27.18
C CYS A 278 -8.74 -1.76 26.85
N LEU A 279 -8.57 -2.50 25.74
CA LEU A 279 -9.47 -3.58 25.34
C LEU A 279 -9.44 -4.75 26.32
N VAL A 280 -8.26 -5.19 26.77
CA VAL A 280 -8.11 -6.26 27.77
C VAL A 280 -8.77 -5.84 29.08
N ASN A 281 -8.51 -4.62 29.57
CA ASN A 281 -9.10 -4.13 30.80
C ASN A 281 -10.61 -3.99 30.73
N LYS A 282 -11.18 -3.68 29.55
CA LYS A 282 -12.63 -3.69 29.33
C LYS A 282 -13.23 -5.07 29.55
N GLU A 283 -12.60 -6.14 29.06
CA GLU A 283 -13.07 -7.51 29.30
C GLU A 283 -12.83 -7.96 30.75
N ARG A 284 -11.69 -7.59 31.35
CA ARG A 284 -11.39 -7.87 32.76
C ARG A 284 -12.41 -7.25 33.71
N ILE A 285 -12.82 -6.00 33.46
CA ILE A 285 -13.87 -5.33 34.23
C ILE A 285 -15.22 -6.04 34.06
N ARG A 286 -15.58 -6.48 32.84
CA ARG A 286 -16.79 -7.29 32.60
C ARG A 286 -16.76 -8.61 33.35
N ALA A 287 -15.59 -9.25 33.43
CA ALA A 287 -15.36 -10.46 34.20
C ALA A 287 -15.18 -10.21 35.72
N ARG A 288 -15.31 -8.95 36.18
CA ARG A 288 -15.15 -8.52 37.58
C ARG A 288 -13.78 -8.84 38.18
N VAL A 289 -12.72 -8.87 37.37
CA VAL A 289 -11.33 -8.98 37.81
C VAL A 289 -10.60 -7.64 37.69
N ARG A 290 -9.55 -7.45 38.49
CA ARG A 290 -8.83 -6.17 38.56
C ARG A 290 -8.17 -5.83 37.21
N PRO A 291 -8.17 -4.56 36.77
CA PRO A 291 -7.46 -4.16 35.56
C PRO A 291 -5.95 -4.36 35.71
N LEU A 292 -5.29 -4.61 34.58
CA LEU A 292 -3.84 -4.67 34.44
C LEU A 292 -3.28 -3.28 34.15
N ALA A 293 -1.96 -3.16 34.33
CA ALA A 293 -1.18 -1.99 33.94
C ALA A 293 0.00 -2.43 33.06
N LEU A 294 0.47 -1.52 32.21
CA LEU A 294 1.67 -1.77 31.42
C LEU A 294 2.92 -1.67 32.31
N ASP A 295 3.87 -2.56 32.09
CA ASP A 295 5.24 -2.46 32.60
C ASP A 295 6.21 -2.50 31.42
N VAL A 296 7.15 -1.55 31.41
CA VAL A 296 8.11 -1.38 30.30
C VAL A 296 9.00 -2.62 30.10
N ARG A 297 9.28 -3.39 31.16
CA ARG A 297 10.06 -4.63 31.10
C ARG A 297 9.26 -5.73 30.39
N LEU A 298 7.98 -5.86 30.71
CA LEU A 298 7.10 -6.85 30.07
C LEU A 298 6.82 -6.50 28.61
N ILE A 299 6.65 -5.22 28.29
CA ILE A 299 6.57 -4.74 26.90
C ILE A 299 7.83 -5.13 26.14
N LYS A 300 9.01 -4.90 26.73
CA LYS A 300 10.29 -5.30 26.14
C LYS A 300 10.36 -6.81 25.91
N SER A 301 9.96 -7.62 26.89
CA SER A 301 9.91 -9.09 26.75
C SER A 301 9.00 -9.52 25.60
N ALA A 302 7.78 -8.99 25.54
CA ALA A 302 6.82 -9.31 24.48
C ALA A 302 7.34 -8.90 23.10
N GLN A 303 7.96 -7.72 22.97
CA GLN A 303 8.52 -7.26 21.69
C GLN A 303 9.70 -8.12 21.22
N LEU A 304 10.57 -8.54 22.14
CA LEU A 304 11.69 -9.43 21.81
C LEU A 304 11.17 -10.78 21.29
N HIS A 305 10.16 -11.35 21.94
CA HIS A 305 9.54 -12.60 21.51
C HIS A 305 8.85 -12.48 20.14
N THR A 306 8.10 -11.39 19.92
CA THR A 306 7.50 -11.09 18.61
C THR A 306 8.55 -10.99 17.50
N ASN A 307 9.67 -10.31 17.76
CA ASN A 307 10.76 -10.21 16.79
C ASN A 307 11.39 -11.58 16.49
N TYR A 308 11.50 -12.45 17.50
CA TYR A 308 11.97 -13.82 17.32
C TYR A 308 11.02 -14.63 16.44
N MET A 309 9.71 -14.64 16.75
CA MET A 309 8.69 -15.34 15.95
C MET A 309 8.65 -14.84 14.51
N ALA A 310 8.78 -13.53 14.30
CA ALA A 310 8.84 -12.93 12.97
C ALA A 310 10.06 -13.39 12.16
N ARG A 311 11.23 -13.50 12.81
CA ARG A 311 12.47 -14.01 12.16
C ARG A 311 12.40 -15.51 11.88
N ALA A 312 11.80 -16.28 12.78
CA ALA A 312 11.67 -17.72 12.64
C ALA A 312 10.56 -18.13 11.65
N GLY A 313 9.64 -17.22 11.31
CA GLY A 313 8.49 -17.50 10.46
C GLY A 313 7.48 -18.48 11.09
N ASN A 314 7.48 -18.61 12.42
CA ASN A 314 6.67 -19.58 13.15
C ASN A 314 6.11 -18.99 14.45
N LEU A 315 4.85 -19.28 14.76
CA LEU A 315 4.25 -18.96 16.05
C LEU A 315 4.66 -20.01 17.10
N THR A 316 5.17 -19.54 18.24
CA THR A 316 5.64 -20.41 19.30
C THR A 316 5.54 -19.71 20.66
N HIS A 317 5.32 -20.50 21.72
CA HIS A 317 5.35 -20.02 23.11
C HIS A 317 6.75 -20.06 23.72
N ASP A 318 7.69 -20.75 23.07
CA ASP A 318 9.08 -20.86 23.49
C ASP A 318 10.02 -20.20 22.46
N ASP A 319 11.10 -19.61 22.94
CA ASP A 319 12.20 -19.14 22.12
C ASP A 319 13.53 -19.80 22.53
N LYS A 320 14.63 -19.37 21.90
CA LYS A 320 15.98 -19.87 22.21
C LYS A 320 16.42 -19.62 23.67
N ASP A 321 15.83 -18.61 24.32
CA ASP A 321 16.18 -18.19 25.68
C ASP A 321 15.24 -18.87 26.71
N GLY A 322 14.13 -19.46 26.26
CA GLY A 322 13.30 -20.41 26.99
C GLY A 322 11.80 -20.11 26.94
N SER A 323 11.08 -20.59 27.95
CA SER A 323 9.64 -20.38 28.11
C SER A 323 9.31 -18.95 28.56
N LEU A 324 8.01 -18.61 28.57
CA LEU A 324 7.51 -17.30 29.02
C LEU A 324 8.13 -16.85 30.35
N GLY A 325 8.17 -17.74 31.36
CA GLY A 325 8.74 -17.41 32.67
C GLY A 325 10.21 -17.01 32.57
N LYS A 326 11.00 -17.73 31.77
CA LYS A 326 12.41 -17.41 31.57
C LYS A 326 12.61 -16.07 30.86
N ARG A 327 11.73 -15.74 29.90
CA ARG A 327 11.73 -14.42 29.24
C ARG A 327 11.42 -13.28 30.21
N ILE A 328 10.46 -13.48 31.13
CA ILE A 328 10.12 -12.51 32.18
C ILE A 328 11.28 -12.34 33.17
N ASP A 329 11.94 -13.44 33.56
CA ASP A 329 13.13 -13.39 34.43
C ASP A 329 14.27 -12.59 33.78
N ASN A 330 14.50 -12.81 32.47
CA ASN A 330 15.57 -12.14 31.72
C ASN A 330 15.38 -10.61 31.61
N VAL A 331 14.14 -10.10 31.75
CA VAL A 331 13.86 -8.66 31.81
C VAL A 331 13.78 -8.12 33.25
N GLY A 332 14.01 -8.97 34.26
CA GLY A 332 14.05 -8.58 35.67
C GLY A 332 12.71 -8.08 36.20
N PHE A 333 11.59 -8.70 35.79
CA PHE A 333 10.26 -8.40 36.33
C PHE A 333 9.88 -9.45 37.38
N ASP A 334 9.53 -9.02 38.59
CA ASP A 334 9.11 -9.92 39.66
C ASP A 334 7.67 -10.41 39.40
N TRP A 335 7.49 -11.73 39.25
CA TRP A 335 6.21 -12.32 38.92
C TRP A 335 5.87 -13.53 39.79
N ARG A 336 4.57 -13.85 39.85
CA ARG A 336 4.04 -15.04 40.57
C ARG A 336 3.20 -15.94 39.67
N ALA A 337 2.61 -15.37 38.63
CA ALA A 337 1.86 -16.05 37.59
C ALA A 337 2.01 -15.23 36.30
N ALA A 338 2.03 -15.91 35.16
CA ALA A 338 2.14 -15.29 33.85
C ALA A 338 1.27 -16.04 32.84
N GLY A 339 0.71 -15.30 31.89
CA GLY A 339 -0.03 -15.82 30.75
C GLY A 339 0.42 -15.11 29.49
N GLU A 340 0.38 -15.83 28.36
CA GLU A 340 0.75 -15.29 27.07
C GLU A 340 -0.33 -15.65 26.05
N ASN A 341 -0.73 -14.63 25.30
CA ASN A 341 -1.50 -14.81 24.09
C ASN A 341 -0.68 -14.33 22.90
N ILE A 342 -0.68 -15.12 21.83
CA ILE A 342 -0.08 -14.78 20.55
C ILE A 342 -1.17 -14.78 19.48
N ALA A 343 -0.97 -13.99 18.42
CA ALA A 343 -1.92 -13.89 17.33
C ALA A 343 -1.17 -13.79 15.99
N TYR A 344 -1.76 -14.34 14.95
CA TYR A 344 -1.25 -14.29 13.57
C TYR A 344 -2.41 -14.14 12.59
N GLY A 345 -2.15 -13.51 11.45
CA GLY A 345 -3.16 -13.30 10.40
C GLY A 345 -3.99 -12.02 10.55
N PHE A 346 -3.67 -11.16 11.53
CA PHE A 346 -4.31 -9.86 11.74
C PHE A 346 -3.42 -8.73 11.20
N TYR A 347 -4.05 -7.61 10.79
CA TYR A 347 -3.32 -6.41 10.37
C TYR A 347 -2.74 -5.67 11.58
N SER A 348 -1.71 -4.83 11.38
CA SER A 348 -0.99 -4.11 12.46
C SER A 348 -1.86 -3.16 13.30
N GLU A 349 -3.04 -2.79 12.80
CA GLU A 349 -4.01 -1.86 13.42
C GLU A 349 -5.36 -2.56 13.73
N ASP A 350 -5.40 -3.90 13.82
CA ASP A 350 -6.62 -4.67 14.10
C ASP A 350 -6.65 -5.21 15.54
N GLU A 351 -6.40 -4.36 16.53
CA GLU A 351 -6.45 -4.74 17.95
C GLU A 351 -7.82 -5.27 18.37
N VAL A 352 -8.89 -4.74 17.77
CA VAL A 352 -10.26 -5.17 18.04
C VAL A 352 -10.50 -6.59 17.50
N GLY A 353 -10.01 -6.91 16.30
CA GLY A 353 -10.07 -8.26 15.72
C GLY A 353 -9.25 -9.26 16.54
N VAL A 354 -8.02 -8.90 16.93
CA VAL A 354 -7.17 -9.71 17.81
C VAL A 354 -7.86 -9.99 19.14
N MET A 355 -8.44 -8.95 19.78
CA MET A 355 -9.14 -9.13 21.06
C MET A 355 -10.38 -10.03 20.93
N LYS A 356 -11.17 -9.86 19.86
CA LYS A 356 -12.32 -10.74 19.59
C LYS A 356 -11.88 -12.19 19.44
N ALA A 357 -10.79 -12.44 18.73
CA ALA A 357 -10.24 -13.77 18.57
C ALA A 357 -9.85 -14.37 19.94
N TRP A 358 -9.06 -13.68 20.75
CA TRP A 358 -8.64 -14.18 22.06
C TRP A 358 -9.80 -14.48 23.01
N VAL A 359 -10.83 -13.63 23.04
CA VAL A 359 -12.01 -13.85 23.89
C VAL A 359 -12.87 -15.01 23.36
N SER A 360 -12.88 -15.24 22.05
CA SER A 360 -13.64 -16.36 21.46
C SER A 360 -13.00 -17.73 21.68
N PHE A 361 -11.67 -17.80 21.79
CA PHE A 361 -10.92 -19.05 21.98
C PHE A 361 -10.68 -19.42 23.44
N VAL A 362 -10.76 -18.47 24.39
CA VAL A 362 -10.49 -18.72 25.81
C VAL A 362 -11.65 -18.18 26.66
N PRO A 363 -12.49 -19.04 27.27
CA PRO A 363 -13.49 -18.59 28.23
C PRO A 363 -12.77 -18.14 29.51
N VAL A 364 -12.58 -16.82 29.64
CA VAL A 364 -12.28 -16.10 30.90
C VAL A 364 -11.09 -16.66 31.70
N ALA A 365 -9.87 -16.41 31.20
CA ALA A 365 -8.66 -16.36 32.02
C ALA A 365 -7.69 -15.29 31.47
N LEU A 366 -8.23 -14.10 31.19
CA LEU A 366 -7.48 -12.92 30.74
C LEU A 366 -7.28 -11.89 31.85
#